data_AF-A0A425WLB6-F1
#
_entry.id   AF-A0A425WLB6-F1
#
_cell.length_a   1.000
_cell.length_b   1.000
_cell.length_c   1.000
_cell.angle_alpha   90.00
_cell.angle_beta   90.00
_cell.angle_gamma   90.00
#
_symmetry.space_group_name_H-M   'P 1'
#
loop_
_entity.id
_entity.type
_entity.pdbx_description
1 polymer ?
#
loop_
_entity_poly.entity_id
_entity_poly.type
_entity_poly.pdbx_seq_one_letter_code
_entity_poly.pdbx_strand_id
1 'polypeptide(L)'
;EGQRAIQVSSDLLLGWTRLPGEDGRLHDYYVRQLWDGKGAPDLTKIDAHRLTHLAALCSWTLARAHTRTGNRFAIASYLGDDNAMDEASCTFAHTYADQTEKDFNTFLAARKQGRFC
;
A
#
# COMPACT_ATOMS: atom_id res chain seq x y z
N GLU A 1 11.94 -13.82 2.03
CA GLU A 1 10.75 -14.70 1.95
C GLU A 1 9.40 -13.98 2.06
N GLY A 2 9.28 -12.88 2.84
CA GLY A 2 8.00 -12.18 3.06
C GLY A 2 7.22 -11.77 1.79
N GLN A 3 7.88 -11.25 0.76
CA GLN A 3 7.23 -10.90 -0.53
C GLN A 3 6.58 -12.13 -1.22
N ARG A 4 7.25 -13.28 -1.22
CA ARG A 4 6.70 -14.54 -1.77
C ARG A 4 5.53 -15.06 -0.93
N ALA A 5 5.53 -14.80 0.37
CA ALA A 5 4.43 -15.19 1.26
C ALA A 5 3.17 -14.30 1.06
N ILE A 6 3.37 -13.00 0.80
CA ILE A 6 2.30 -12.03 0.54
C ILE A 6 1.67 -12.25 -0.85
N GLN A 7 2.47 -12.53 -1.87
CA GLN A 7 1.96 -12.64 -3.25
C GLN A 7 1.26 -13.98 -3.51
N VAL A 8 -0.01 -13.92 -3.88
CA VAL A 8 -0.81 -15.09 -4.30
C VAL A 8 -0.39 -15.58 -5.70
N SER A 9 0.10 -14.67 -6.55
CA SER A 9 0.63 -14.99 -7.88
C SER A 9 2.12 -14.70 -7.90
N SER A 10 2.95 -15.74 -7.98
CA SER A 10 4.37 -15.59 -8.25
C SER A 10 4.57 -15.28 -9.73
N ASP A 11 5.25 -14.18 -10.04
CA ASP A 11 5.77 -14.00 -11.39
C ASP A 11 6.97 -14.94 -11.61
N LEU A 12 7.12 -15.49 -12.82
CA LEU A 12 8.30 -16.27 -13.20
C LEU A 12 9.61 -15.47 -12.99
N LEU A 13 9.53 -14.13 -13.03
CA LEU A 13 10.65 -13.22 -12.80
C LEU A 13 10.80 -12.78 -11.33
N LEU A 14 10.03 -13.34 -10.38
CA LEU A 14 10.10 -12.99 -8.96
C LEU A 14 11.31 -13.65 -8.27
N GLY A 15 12.40 -12.91 -8.13
CA GLY A 15 13.64 -13.42 -7.56
C GLY A 15 14.66 -12.36 -7.16
N TRP A 16 15.88 -12.81 -6.98
CA TRP A 16 17.06 -11.96 -6.78
C TRP A 16 18.15 -12.40 -7.75
N THR A 17 18.96 -11.46 -8.19
CA THR A 17 20.13 -11.72 -9.03
C THR A 17 21.31 -10.90 -8.52
N ARG A 18 22.54 -11.38 -8.74
CA ARG A 18 23.76 -10.68 -8.34
C ARG A 18 24.46 -10.16 -9.57
N LEU A 19 24.65 -8.85 -9.65
CA LEU A 19 25.25 -8.16 -10.81
C LEU A 19 26.28 -7.12 -10.33
N PRO A 20 27.30 -6.79 -11.14
CA PRO A 20 28.18 -5.65 -10.86
C PRO A 20 27.38 -4.33 -10.92
N GLY A 21 27.55 -3.48 -9.91
CA GLY A 21 27.02 -2.12 -9.90
C GLY A 21 27.96 -1.14 -10.62
N GLU A 22 27.55 0.13 -10.69
CA GLU A 22 28.35 1.19 -11.30
C GLU A 22 29.70 1.42 -10.58
N ASP A 23 29.78 1.03 -9.31
CA ASP A 23 30.99 1.03 -8.49
C ASP A 23 31.91 -0.18 -8.72
N GLY A 24 31.55 -1.07 -9.66
CA GLY A 24 32.29 -2.30 -9.97
C GLY A 24 32.15 -3.41 -8.93
N ARG A 25 31.36 -3.22 -7.87
CA ARG A 25 31.14 -4.23 -6.82
C ARG A 25 29.92 -5.08 -7.16
N LEU A 26 29.92 -6.34 -6.72
CA LEU A 26 28.73 -7.17 -6.85
C LEU A 26 27.66 -6.71 -5.85
N HIS A 27 26.48 -6.36 -6.36
CA HIS A 27 25.30 -6.05 -5.56
C HIS A 27 24.21 -7.09 -5.79
N ASP A 28 23.42 -7.33 -4.75
CA ASP A 28 22.23 -8.16 -4.82
C ASP A 28 21.06 -7.28 -5.26
N TYR A 29 20.53 -7.57 -6.45
CA TYR A 29 19.38 -6.88 -7.03
C TYR A 29 18.12 -7.71 -6.84
N TYR A 30 17.05 -7.04 -6.41
CA TYR A 30 15.73 -7.62 -6.35
C TYR A 30 15.04 -7.44 -7.72
N VAL A 31 14.52 -8.54 -8.28
CA VAL A 31 13.88 -8.54 -9.61
C VAL A 31 12.41 -8.92 -9.46
N ARG A 32 11.55 -8.14 -10.12
CA ARG A 32 10.13 -8.43 -10.29
C ARG A 32 9.65 -7.85 -11.61
N GLN A 33 8.69 -8.53 -12.24
CA GLN A 33 7.89 -7.89 -13.27
C GLN A 33 6.94 -6.88 -12.61
N LEU A 34 6.91 -5.66 -13.13
CA LEU A 34 5.87 -4.71 -12.77
C LEU A 34 4.65 -5.02 -13.64
N TRP A 35 3.62 -5.58 -13.03
CA TRP A 35 2.31 -5.68 -13.69
C TRP A 35 1.70 -4.29 -13.72
N ASP A 36 2.02 -3.52 -14.77
CA ASP A 36 1.47 -2.18 -14.99
C ASP A 36 0.13 -2.20 -15.74
N GLY A 37 -0.71 -3.19 -15.46
CA GLY A 37 -2.10 -3.21 -15.88
C GLY A 37 -2.91 -2.19 -15.08
N LYS A 38 -2.63 -0.89 -15.27
CA LYS A 38 -3.26 0.21 -14.54
C LYS A 38 -4.66 0.50 -15.09
N GLY A 39 -5.62 -0.35 -14.71
CA GLY A 39 -7.01 0.09 -14.58
C GLY A 39 -7.16 0.82 -13.25
N ALA A 40 -6.62 2.03 -13.12
CA ALA A 40 -6.86 2.85 -11.93
C ALA A 40 -8.25 3.49 -12.05
N PRO A 41 -9.13 3.38 -11.05
CA PRO A 41 -10.39 4.11 -11.06
C PRO A 41 -10.11 5.61 -11.05
N ASP A 42 -10.83 6.35 -11.89
CA ASP A 42 -10.79 7.82 -11.86
C ASP A 42 -11.51 8.31 -10.60
N LEU A 43 -10.73 8.58 -9.54
CA LEU A 43 -11.25 9.04 -8.25
C LEU A 43 -11.95 10.40 -8.33
N THR A 44 -11.74 11.18 -9.40
CA THR A 44 -12.45 12.46 -9.59
C THR A 44 -13.89 12.28 -10.10
N LYS A 45 -14.22 11.09 -10.62
CA LYS A 45 -15.52 10.76 -11.22
C LYS A 45 -16.23 9.60 -10.53
N ILE A 46 -15.63 9.04 -9.47
CA ILE A 46 -16.20 7.91 -8.75
C ILE A 46 -17.37 8.39 -7.88
N ASP A 47 -18.49 7.69 -7.95
CA ASP A 47 -19.61 7.92 -7.04
C ASP A 47 -19.37 7.22 -5.69
N ALA A 48 -20.12 7.63 -4.66
CA ALA A 48 -19.98 7.09 -3.31
C ALA A 48 -20.15 5.57 -3.25
N HIS A 49 -21.10 5.02 -4.01
CA HIS A 49 -21.37 3.59 -4.02
C HIS A 49 -20.18 2.80 -4.57
N ARG A 50 -19.62 3.22 -5.72
CA ARG A 50 -18.42 2.61 -6.30
C ARG A 50 -17.21 2.74 -5.39
N LEU A 51 -17.06 3.87 -4.70
CA LEU A 51 -15.98 4.08 -3.75
C LEU A 51 -16.08 3.12 -2.56
N THR A 52 -17.28 2.87 -2.03
CA THR A 52 -17.50 1.87 -0.98
C THR A 52 -17.11 0.47 -1.43
N HIS A 53 -17.51 0.06 -2.63
CA HIS A 53 -17.12 -1.25 -3.18
C HIS A 53 -15.61 -1.38 -3.40
N LEU A 54 -14.98 -0.33 -3.93
CA LEU A 54 -13.54 -0.28 -4.11
C LEU A 54 -12.81 -0.41 -2.76
N ALA A 55 -13.25 0.34 -1.75
CA ALA A 55 -12.70 0.27 -0.40
C ALA A 55 -12.83 -1.14 0.19
N ALA A 56 -14.00 -1.79 0.05
CA ALA A 56 -14.23 -3.15 0.53
C ALA A 56 -13.30 -4.17 -0.14
N LEU A 57 -13.12 -4.09 -1.46
CA LEU A 57 -12.20 -4.97 -2.21
C LEU A 57 -10.74 -4.79 -1.76
N CYS A 58 -10.31 -3.55 -1.58
CA CYS A 58 -8.97 -3.22 -1.10
C CYS A 58 -8.76 -3.76 0.33
N SER A 59 -9.69 -3.50 1.25
CA SER A 59 -9.65 -3.96 2.62
C SER A 59 -9.58 -5.49 2.71
N TRP A 60 -10.40 -6.19 1.91
CA TRP A 60 -10.39 -7.65 1.89
C TRP A 60 -9.05 -8.21 1.38
N THR A 61 -8.51 -7.61 0.32
CA THR A 61 -7.21 -8.00 -0.25
C THR A 61 -6.08 -7.81 0.77
N LEU A 62 -6.08 -6.68 1.47
CA LEU A 62 -5.10 -6.35 2.49
C LEU A 62 -5.20 -7.30 3.70
N ALA A 63 -6.41 -7.51 4.22
CA ALA A 63 -6.66 -8.46 5.32
C ALA A 63 -6.21 -9.88 4.96
N ARG A 64 -6.48 -10.34 3.74
CA ARG A 64 -6.03 -11.64 3.25
C ARG A 64 -4.51 -11.72 3.16
N ALA A 65 -3.82 -10.67 2.74
CA ALA A 65 -2.36 -10.64 2.72
C ALA A 65 -1.77 -10.74 4.14
N HIS A 66 -2.28 -9.94 5.08
CA HIS A 66 -1.77 -9.94 6.46
C HIS A 66 -2.04 -11.24 7.20
N THR A 67 -3.21 -11.86 7.02
CA THR A 67 -3.53 -13.16 7.64
C THR A 67 -2.69 -14.30 7.09
N ARG A 68 -2.20 -14.21 5.84
CA ARG A 68 -1.30 -15.22 5.25
C ARG A 68 0.12 -15.15 5.82
N THR A 69 0.59 -13.96 6.18
CA THR A 69 1.96 -13.77 6.66
C THR A 69 2.07 -13.58 8.16
N GLY A 70 0.95 -13.41 8.86
CA GLY A 70 0.87 -13.26 10.31
C GLY A 70 0.16 -14.45 10.97
N ASN A 71 0.27 -14.54 12.30
CA ASN A 71 -0.51 -15.51 13.07
C ASN A 71 -1.96 -15.04 13.18
N ARG A 72 -2.88 -15.70 12.45
CA ARG A 72 -4.30 -15.35 12.43
C ARG A 72 -4.95 -15.29 13.81
N PHE A 73 -4.53 -16.14 14.76
CA PHE A 73 -5.08 -16.16 16.10
C PHE A 73 -4.63 -14.93 16.90
N ALA A 74 -3.34 -14.59 16.81
CA ALA A 74 -2.81 -13.39 17.45
C ALA A 74 -3.47 -12.11 16.90
N ILE A 75 -3.70 -12.05 15.59
CA ILE A 75 -4.39 -10.91 14.95
C ILE A 75 -5.84 -10.84 15.44
N ALA A 76 -6.59 -11.95 15.41
CA ALA A 76 -7.97 -11.97 15.88
C ALA A 76 -8.09 -11.58 17.37
N SER A 77 -7.21 -12.11 18.23
CA SER A 77 -7.20 -11.76 19.66
C SER A 77 -6.84 -10.29 19.91
N TYR A 78 -6.00 -9.69 19.07
CA TYR A 78 -5.67 -8.27 19.16
C TYR A 78 -6.84 -7.38 18.74
N LEU A 79 -7.58 -7.79 17.70
CA LEU A 79 -8.75 -7.06 17.22
C LEU A 79 -9.92 -7.12 18.20
N GLY A 80 -10.09 -8.25 18.88
CA GLY A 80 -11.22 -8.47 19.79
C GLY A 80 -12.55 -8.63 19.04
N ASP A 81 -13.64 -8.57 19.80
CA ASP A 81 -15.02 -8.72 19.29
C ASP A 81 -15.85 -7.43 19.42
N ASP A 82 -15.22 -6.32 19.78
CA ASP A 82 -15.86 -5.00 19.88
C ASP A 82 -15.55 -4.12 18.65
N ASN A 83 -16.11 -2.91 18.63
CA ASN A 83 -15.95 -1.98 17.51
C ASN A 83 -14.73 -1.07 17.63
N ALA A 84 -13.84 -1.27 18.61
CA ALA A 84 -12.75 -0.33 18.88
C ALA A 84 -11.79 -0.20 17.70
N MET A 85 -11.50 -1.30 16.98
CA MET A 85 -10.66 -1.25 15.79
C MET A 85 -11.33 -0.47 14.64
N ASP A 86 -12.64 -0.64 14.46
CA ASP A 86 -13.39 0.03 13.40
C ASP A 86 -13.41 1.55 13.64
N GLU A 87 -13.65 1.96 14.89
CA GLU A 87 -13.59 3.36 15.32
C GLU A 87 -12.19 3.96 15.17
N ALA A 88 -11.15 3.23 15.58
CA ALA A 88 -9.77 3.64 15.43
C ALA A 88 -9.39 3.80 13.95
N SER A 89 -9.82 2.88 13.10
CA SER A 89 -9.56 2.92 11.65
C SER A 89 -10.26 4.11 10.99
N CYS A 90 -11.52 4.39 11.36
CA CYS A 90 -12.26 5.54 10.89
C CYS A 90 -11.59 6.86 11.31
N THR A 91 -11.21 6.95 12.59
CA THR A 91 -10.50 8.11 13.14
C THR A 91 -9.16 8.33 12.44
N PHE A 92 -8.40 7.26 12.23
CA PHE A 92 -7.15 7.31 11.47
C PHE A 92 -7.38 7.79 10.04
N ALA A 93 -8.37 7.24 9.33
CA ALA A 93 -8.66 7.62 7.95
C ALA A 93 -9.00 9.12 7.81
N HIS A 94 -9.84 9.65 8.71
CA HIS A 94 -10.18 11.07 8.73
C HIS A 94 -8.96 11.95 9.03
N THR A 95 -8.23 11.66 10.10
CA THR A 95 -7.06 12.46 10.50
C THR A 95 -5.95 12.40 9.45
N TYR A 96 -5.77 11.26 8.79
CA TYR A 96 -4.79 11.08 7.73
C TYR A 96 -5.20 11.82 6.44
N ALA A 97 -6.49 11.88 6.11
CA ALA A 97 -6.98 12.67 4.99
C ALA A 97 -6.67 14.17 5.19
N ASP A 98 -6.97 14.70 6.39
CA ASP A 98 -6.66 16.09 6.74
C ASP A 98 -5.15 16.37 6.69
N GLN A 99 -4.33 15.42 7.15
CA GLN A 99 -2.88 15.55 7.09
C GLN A 99 -2.38 15.57 5.64
N THR A 100 -2.91 14.68 4.79
CA THR A 100 -2.56 14.60 3.37
C THR A 100 -2.87 15.90 2.64
N GLU A 101 -4.01 16.54 2.93
CA GLU A 101 -4.37 17.83 2.34
C GLU A 101 -3.41 18.95 2.78
N LYS A 102 -3.04 18.99 4.07
CA LYS A 102 -2.05 19.96 4.59
C LYS A 102 -0.68 19.77 3.95
N ASP A 103 -0.25 18.53 3.77
CA ASP A 103 1.03 18.21 3.15
C ASP A 103 1.04 18.61 1.68
N PHE A 104 -0.06 18.35 0.96
CA PHE A 104 -0.21 18.77 -0.43
C PHE A 104 -0.17 20.30 -0.58
N ASN A 105 -0.85 21.03 0.30
CA ASN A 105 -0.81 22.49 0.32
C ASN A 105 0.60 23.02 0.62
N THR A 106 1.31 22.39 1.55
CA THR A 106 2.70 22.71 1.87
C THR A 106 3.62 22.48 0.67
N PHE A 107 3.44 21.36 -0.02
CA PHE A 107 4.16 21.04 -1.25
C PHE A 107 3.93 22.09 -2.33
N LEU A 108 2.67 22.47 -2.58
CA LEU A 108 2.34 23.51 -3.57
C LEU A 108 2.94 24.87 -3.22
N ALA A 109 2.97 25.24 -1.93
CA ALA A 109 3.62 26.48 -1.48
C ALA A 109 5.13 26.44 -1.70
N ALA A 110 5.80 25.32 -1.36
CA ALA A 110 7.23 25.14 -1.58
C ALA A 110 7.60 25.18 -3.08
N ARG A 111 6.77 24.57 -3.94
CA ARG A 111 6.91 24.66 -5.40
C ARG A 111 6.80 26.10 -5.91
N LYS A 112 5.81 26.88 -5.43
CA LYS A 112 5.69 28.31 -5.79
C LYS A 112 6.89 29.15 -5.34
N GLN A 113 7.55 28.75 -4.27
CA GLN A 113 8.76 29.40 -3.74
C GLN A 113 10.05 28.92 -4.42
N GLY A 114 9.98 28.01 -5.42
CA GLY A 114 11.14 27.49 -6.12
C GLY A 114 12.01 26.53 -5.31
N ARG A 115 11.48 25.95 -4.21
CA ARG A 115 12.21 24.96 -3.38
C ARG A 115 12.28 23.58 -4.01
N PHE A 116 11.34 23.27 -4.91
CA PHE A 116 11.29 22.06 -5.72
C PHE A 116 11.13 22.48 -7.19
N CYS A 117 11.93 21.89 -8.07
CA CYS A 117 11.98 22.16 -9.50
C CYS A 117 10.74 21.62 -10.22
#